data_AF-A0A2S7IRW4-F1
#
_entry.id   AF-A0A2S7IRW4-F1
#
_cell.length_a   1.000
_cell.length_b   1.000
_cell.length_c   1.000
_cell.angle_alpha   90.00
_cell.angle_beta   90.00
_cell.angle_gamma   90.00
#
_symmetry.space_group_name_H-M   'P 1'
#
loop_
_entity.id
_entity.type
_entity.pdbx_description
1 polymer ?
#
loop_
_entity_poly.entity_id
_entity_poly.type
_entity_poly.pdbx_seq_one_letter_code
_entity_poly.pdbx_strand_id
1 'polypeptide(L)'
;MKKLLSLLALCVGTQRPSKAQTEPLRSFDQQRVDLTQRGMYVLGGWAVGNLVYSATQLGKSSGEAKAFHQMNIGWAAIDLVLAGASLLSNRKPLPARSADEVLKQQRKFEKIFLINTALDVVYVGGGVYLNQRGERQDKAQLRGFGKAVILQGAFLFLFDGVMYAAHRTHYRKNESLWKNLEPADEGVGVKVKF
;
A
#
# COMPACT_ATOMS: atom_id res chain seq x y z
N MET A 1 42.07 31.54 -33.32
CA MET A 1 40.75 30.92 -33.61
C MET A 1 40.23 30.17 -32.38
N LYS A 2 39.89 30.88 -31.30
CA LYS A 2 39.42 30.32 -30.01
C LYS A 2 38.22 31.10 -29.46
N LYS A 3 37.33 31.59 -30.35
CA LYS A 3 36.15 32.38 -29.99
C LYS A 3 34.90 31.94 -30.76
N LEU A 4 34.67 30.62 -30.86
CA LEU A 4 33.46 30.08 -31.50
C LEU A 4 32.88 28.87 -30.75
N LEU A 5 32.87 28.92 -29.42
CA LEU A 5 32.35 27.83 -28.58
C LEU A 5 31.51 28.32 -27.39
N SER A 6 31.02 29.56 -27.44
CA SER A 6 30.34 30.22 -26.32
C SER A 6 28.85 30.51 -26.53
N LEU A 7 28.22 29.95 -27.58
CA LEU A 7 26.82 30.23 -27.91
C LEU A 7 25.88 29.01 -27.84
N LEU A 8 26.33 27.89 -27.26
CA LEU A 8 25.51 26.70 -27.05
C LEU A 8 25.37 26.34 -25.56
N ALA A 9 25.18 27.36 -24.70
CA ALA A 9 25.11 27.18 -23.24
C ALA A 9 23.95 27.92 -22.58
N LEU A 10 22.86 28.20 -23.30
CA LEU A 10 21.77 29.00 -22.75
C LEU A 10 20.36 28.54 -23.16
N CYS A 11 20.06 27.24 -23.04
CA CYS A 11 18.68 26.72 -23.12
C CYS A 11 18.46 25.44 -22.31
N VAL A 12 19.21 25.21 -21.22
CA VAL A 12 18.74 24.28 -20.17
C VAL A 12 18.02 25.15 -19.15
N GLY A 13 16.84 25.62 -19.55
CA GLY A 13 15.89 26.20 -18.61
C GLY A 13 15.60 25.12 -17.57
N THR A 14 16.12 25.28 -16.36
CA THR A 14 15.57 24.56 -15.22
C THR A 14 14.15 25.07 -15.07
N GLN A 15 13.20 24.34 -15.65
CA GLN A 15 11.77 24.56 -15.50
C GLN A 15 11.46 24.39 -14.01
N ARG A 16 11.62 25.46 -13.23
CA ARG A 16 11.10 25.52 -11.88
C ARG A 16 9.58 25.63 -12.05
N PRO A 17 8.80 24.58 -11.76
CA PRO A 17 7.35 24.73 -11.78
C PRO A 17 6.99 25.90 -10.86
N SER A 18 6.18 26.83 -11.37
CA SER A 18 5.75 28.01 -10.63
C SER A 18 5.11 27.57 -9.31
N LYS A 19 5.52 28.19 -8.19
CA LYS A 19 5.10 27.80 -6.83
C LYS A 19 3.57 27.71 -6.64
N ALA A 20 2.80 28.39 -7.49
CA ALA A 20 1.34 28.37 -7.47
C ALA A 20 0.74 27.04 -7.99
N GLN A 21 1.39 26.36 -8.94
CA GLN A 21 0.91 25.08 -9.50
C GLN A 21 1.25 23.89 -8.57
N THR A 22 2.26 24.04 -7.72
CA THR A 22 2.77 22.96 -6.86
C THR A 22 1.91 22.71 -5.63
N GLU A 23 1.21 23.69 -5.07
CA GLU A 23 0.53 23.53 -3.77
C GLU A 23 -0.68 22.56 -3.82
N PRO A 24 -1.61 22.65 -4.79
CA PRO A 24 -2.73 21.70 -4.86
C PRO A 24 -2.28 20.27 -5.17
N LEU A 25 -1.28 20.10 -6.04
CA LEU A 25 -0.72 18.78 -6.37
C LEU A 25 0.05 18.18 -5.19
N ARG A 26 0.85 18.99 -4.49
CA ARG A 26 1.59 18.58 -3.30
C ARG A 26 0.65 18.20 -2.16
N SER A 27 -0.41 18.97 -1.93
CA SER A 27 -1.40 18.65 -0.89
C SER A 27 -2.17 17.36 -1.21
N PHE A 28 -2.57 17.14 -2.46
CA PHE A 28 -3.17 15.87 -2.90
C PHE A 28 -2.25 14.67 -2.65
N ASP A 29 -0.97 14.81 -3.01
CA ASP A 29 0.01 13.74 -2.89
C ASP A 29 0.37 13.47 -1.42
N GLN A 30 0.41 14.51 -0.58
CA GLN A 30 0.54 14.37 0.87
C GLN A 30 -0.65 13.63 1.46
N GLN A 31 -1.87 14.00 1.10
CA GLN A 31 -3.08 13.29 1.57
C GLN A 31 -3.07 11.82 1.15
N ARG A 32 -2.57 11.49 -0.05
CA ARG A 32 -2.38 10.10 -0.50
C ARG A 32 -1.41 9.35 0.44
N VAL A 33 -0.29 9.97 0.82
CA VAL A 33 0.67 9.37 1.77
C VAL A 33 0.03 9.20 3.16
N ASP A 34 -0.69 10.20 3.65
CA ASP A 34 -1.35 10.17 4.95
C ASP A 34 -2.40 9.05 5.01
N LEU A 35 -3.18 8.86 3.94
CA LEU A 35 -4.11 7.73 3.77
C LEU A 35 -3.38 6.40 3.90
N THR A 36 -2.27 6.22 3.18
CA THR A 36 -1.45 5.01 3.27
C THR A 36 -0.91 4.81 4.69
N GLN A 37 -0.39 5.84 5.35
CA GLN A 37 0.14 5.75 6.71
C GLN A 37 -0.94 5.34 7.73
N ARG A 38 -2.15 5.93 7.63
CA ARG A 38 -3.29 5.53 8.47
C ARG A 38 -3.62 4.04 8.31
N GLY A 39 -3.61 3.54 7.07
CA GLY A 39 -3.75 2.11 6.80
C GLY A 39 -2.66 1.29 7.48
N MET A 40 -1.40 1.71 7.40
CA MET A 40 -0.29 0.99 8.05
C MET A 40 -0.38 0.98 9.57
N TYR A 41 -0.93 2.03 10.21
CA TYR A 41 -1.20 2.00 11.64
C TYR A 41 -2.29 0.98 12.02
N VAL A 42 -3.34 0.85 11.20
CA VAL A 42 -4.38 -0.18 11.38
C VAL A 42 -3.78 -1.57 11.21
N LEU A 43 -3.03 -1.81 10.14
CA LEU A 43 -2.36 -3.08 9.87
C LEU A 43 -1.37 -3.45 10.99
N GLY A 44 -0.54 -2.49 11.40
CA GLY A 44 0.41 -2.67 12.50
C GLY A 44 -0.27 -2.92 13.84
N GLY A 45 -1.39 -2.26 14.12
CA GLY A 45 -2.20 -2.49 15.31
C GLY A 45 -2.80 -3.89 15.35
N TRP A 46 -3.35 -4.35 14.22
CA TRP A 46 -3.80 -5.74 14.05
C TRP A 46 -2.65 -6.73 14.29
N ALA A 47 -1.51 -6.51 13.65
CA ALA A 47 -0.33 -7.35 13.76
C ALA A 47 0.15 -7.47 15.22
N VAL A 48 0.31 -6.34 15.92
CA VAL A 48 0.74 -6.33 17.33
C VAL A 48 -0.29 -7.04 18.22
N GLY A 49 -1.58 -6.74 18.05
CA GLY A 49 -2.64 -7.36 18.84
C GLY A 49 -2.68 -8.89 18.65
N ASN A 50 -2.62 -9.33 17.39
CA ASN A 50 -2.61 -10.76 17.05
C ASN A 50 -1.33 -11.47 17.53
N LEU A 51 -0.16 -10.83 17.41
CA LEU A 51 1.11 -11.35 17.89
C LEU A 51 1.09 -11.56 19.41
N VAL A 52 0.71 -10.53 20.16
CA VAL A 52 0.64 -10.59 21.63
C VAL A 52 -0.36 -11.64 22.07
N TYR A 53 -1.57 -11.62 21.51
CA TYR A 53 -2.60 -12.60 21.83
C TYR A 53 -2.11 -14.03 21.54
N SER A 54 -1.61 -14.28 20.34
CA SER A 54 -1.15 -15.62 19.96
C SER A 54 0.07 -16.08 20.74
N ALA A 55 1.02 -15.19 21.07
CA ALA A 55 2.18 -15.53 21.90
C ALA A 55 1.77 -15.95 23.32
N THR A 56 0.82 -15.24 23.95
CA THR A 56 0.35 -15.56 25.32
C THR A 56 -0.42 -16.88 25.38
N GLN A 57 -1.13 -17.22 24.31
CA GLN A 57 -1.94 -18.44 24.23
C GLN A 57 -1.13 -19.66 23.75
N LEU A 58 -0.01 -19.45 23.05
CA LEU A 58 0.79 -20.52 22.47
C LEU A 58 1.28 -21.54 23.52
N GLY A 59 1.77 -21.05 24.67
CA GLY A 59 2.27 -21.90 25.75
C GLY A 59 1.20 -22.74 26.45
N LYS A 60 -0.07 -22.34 26.32
CA LYS A 60 -1.24 -23.00 26.92
C LYS A 60 -1.99 -23.90 25.94
N SER A 61 -1.56 -23.91 24.67
CA SER A 61 -2.27 -24.55 23.58
C SER A 61 -1.61 -25.85 23.16
N SER A 62 -2.42 -26.81 22.70
CA SER A 62 -1.97 -28.08 22.11
C SER A 62 -2.69 -28.35 20.79
N GLY A 63 -2.16 -29.30 20.02
CA GLY A 63 -2.75 -29.74 18.75
C GLY A 63 -3.08 -28.58 17.80
N GLU A 64 -4.36 -28.46 17.46
CA GLU A 64 -4.88 -27.50 16.49
C GLU A 64 -4.73 -26.04 16.96
N ALA A 65 -5.06 -25.76 18.21
CA ALA A 65 -4.95 -24.42 18.78
C ALA A 65 -3.50 -23.94 18.79
N LYS A 66 -2.56 -24.84 19.09
CA LYS A 66 -1.12 -24.52 19.04
C LYS A 66 -0.69 -24.12 17.63
N ALA A 67 -1.09 -24.90 16.63
CA ALA A 67 -0.78 -24.62 15.23
C ALA A 67 -1.42 -23.30 14.75
N PHE A 68 -2.66 -23.03 15.15
CA PHE A 68 -3.33 -21.75 14.88
C PHE A 68 -2.52 -20.56 15.39
N HIS A 69 -2.07 -20.60 16.65
CA HIS A 69 -1.27 -19.52 17.23
C HIS A 69 0.13 -19.41 16.59
N GLN A 70 0.78 -20.53 16.26
CA GLN A 70 2.06 -20.50 15.53
C GLN A 70 1.93 -19.80 14.18
N MET A 71 0.89 -20.13 13.42
CA MET A 71 0.64 -19.52 12.12
C MET A 71 0.29 -18.03 12.24
N ASN A 72 -0.54 -17.65 13.22
CA ASN A 72 -0.86 -16.24 13.48
C ASN A 72 0.36 -15.41 13.88
N ILE A 73 1.29 -15.95 14.68
CA ILE A 73 2.55 -15.27 15.01
C ILE A 73 3.37 -14.99 13.74
N GLY A 74 3.47 -15.98 12.84
CA GLY A 74 4.17 -15.83 11.57
C GLY A 74 3.58 -14.74 10.68
N TRP A 75 2.26 -14.74 10.50
CA TRP A 75 1.56 -13.69 9.74
C TRP A 75 1.69 -12.32 10.37
N ALA A 76 1.49 -12.22 11.69
CA ALA A 76 1.64 -10.97 12.40
C ALA A 76 3.05 -10.39 12.28
N ALA A 77 4.10 -11.23 12.25
CA ALA A 77 5.46 -10.76 12.01
C ALA A 77 5.62 -10.17 10.60
N ILE A 78 5.05 -10.81 9.57
CA ILE A 78 5.07 -10.31 8.19
C ILE A 78 4.35 -8.95 8.10
N ASP A 79 3.14 -8.85 8.66
CA ASP A 79 2.35 -7.61 8.64
C ASP A 79 3.06 -6.46 9.36
N LEU A 80 3.71 -6.76 10.49
CA LEU A 80 4.46 -5.78 11.25
C LEU A 80 5.67 -5.25 10.47
N VAL A 81 6.37 -6.13 9.74
CA VAL A 81 7.47 -5.73 8.85
C VAL A 81 6.96 -4.87 7.71
N LEU A 82 5.86 -5.25 7.06
CA LEU A 82 5.25 -4.47 5.97
C LEU A 82 4.81 -3.08 6.45
N ALA A 83 4.07 -3.02 7.55
CA ALA A 83 3.64 -1.76 8.17
C ALA A 83 4.84 -0.90 8.57
N GLY A 84 5.82 -1.48 9.25
CA GLY A 84 7.04 -0.79 9.69
C GLY A 84 7.84 -0.23 8.51
N ALA A 85 8.09 -1.04 7.48
CA ALA A 85 8.84 -0.61 6.29
C ALA A 85 8.14 0.52 5.54
N SER A 86 6.81 0.45 5.41
CA SER A 86 6.00 1.48 4.77
C SER A 86 6.03 2.80 5.56
N LEU A 87 5.86 2.74 6.88
CA LEU A 87 5.95 3.91 7.77
C LEU A 87 7.35 4.54 7.76
N LEU A 88 8.41 3.74 7.78
CA LEU A 88 9.80 4.23 7.69
C LEU A 88 10.08 4.90 6.34
N SER A 89 9.60 4.31 5.25
CA SER A 89 9.79 4.84 3.89
C SER A 89 9.10 6.20 3.71
N ASN A 90 7.96 6.41 4.37
CA ASN A 90 7.17 7.64 4.30
C ASN A 90 7.63 8.76 5.24
N ARG A 91 8.74 8.59 5.98
CA ARG A 91 9.34 9.67 6.80
C ARG A 91 10.08 10.71 5.97
N LYS A 92 10.51 10.35 4.76
CA LYS A 92 11.23 11.25 3.87
C LYS A 92 10.26 12.29 3.30
N PRO A 93 10.67 13.57 3.16
CA PRO A 93 9.86 14.57 2.48
C PRO A 93 9.45 14.09 1.09
N LEU A 94 8.21 14.36 0.71
CA LEU A 94 7.75 14.05 -0.64
C LEU A 94 8.60 14.83 -1.66
N PRO A 95 9.16 14.15 -2.68
CA PRO A 95 9.83 14.84 -3.76
C PRO A 95 8.81 15.70 -4.52
N ALA A 96 9.29 16.78 -5.15
CA ALA A 96 8.48 17.48 -6.13
C ALA A 96 8.17 16.52 -7.27
N ARG A 97 6.88 16.36 -7.60
CA ARG A 97 6.39 15.49 -8.66
C ARG A 97 5.57 16.28 -9.66
N SER A 98 5.64 15.89 -10.92
CA SER A 98 4.71 16.38 -11.94
C SER A 98 3.30 15.82 -11.72
N ALA A 99 2.30 16.39 -12.41
CA ALA A 99 0.92 15.93 -12.28
C ALA A 99 0.75 14.45 -12.71
N ASP A 100 1.43 14.03 -13.78
CA ASP A 100 1.43 12.65 -14.25
C ASP A 100 2.09 11.69 -13.26
N GLU A 101 3.18 12.11 -12.61
CA GLU A 101 3.84 11.31 -11.58
C GLU A 101 2.96 11.12 -10.34
N VAL A 102 2.30 12.19 -9.88
CA VAL A 102 1.34 12.12 -8.76
C VAL A 102 0.20 11.15 -9.09
N LEU A 103 -0.39 11.25 -10.29
CA LEU A 103 -1.44 10.35 -10.75
C LEU A 103 -0.96 8.91 -10.89
N LYS A 104 0.27 8.71 -11.37
CA LYS A 104 0.89 7.39 -11.49
C LYS A 104 1.03 6.75 -10.11
N GLN A 105 1.45 7.51 -9.09
CA GLN A 105 1.50 7.00 -7.71
C GLN A 105 0.11 6.68 -7.17
N GLN A 106 -0.87 7.57 -7.35
CA GLN A 106 -2.25 7.34 -6.92
C GLN A 106 -2.81 6.02 -7.51
N ARG A 107 -2.71 5.85 -8.83
CA ARG A 107 -3.18 4.63 -9.53
C ARG A 107 -2.38 3.40 -9.14
N LYS A 108 -1.08 3.54 -8.84
CA LYS A 108 -0.24 2.43 -8.36
C LYS A 108 -0.78 1.88 -7.04
N PHE A 109 -1.09 2.74 -6.06
CA PHE A 109 -1.65 2.30 -4.78
C PHE A 109 -3.05 1.70 -4.93
N GLU A 110 -3.94 2.31 -5.73
CA GLU A 110 -5.23 1.69 -6.07
C GLU A 110 -5.05 0.27 -6.63
N LYS A 111 -4.12 0.08 -7.56
CA LYS A 111 -3.84 -1.25 -8.14
C LYS A 111 -3.26 -2.23 -7.13
N ILE A 112 -2.32 -1.82 -6.29
CA ILE A 112 -1.71 -2.69 -5.27
C ILE A 112 -2.80 -3.23 -4.34
N PHE A 113 -3.63 -2.35 -3.78
CA PHE A 113 -4.70 -2.76 -2.86
C PHE A 113 -5.76 -3.63 -3.55
N LEU A 114 -6.11 -3.34 -4.81
CA LEU A 114 -7.05 -4.17 -5.56
C LEU A 114 -6.49 -5.58 -5.85
N ILE A 115 -5.21 -5.67 -6.23
CA ILE A 115 -4.56 -6.96 -6.47
C ILE A 115 -4.44 -7.75 -5.18
N ASN A 116 -4.06 -7.12 -4.07
CA ASN A 116 -3.99 -7.79 -2.78
C ASN A 116 -5.37 -8.27 -2.32
N THR A 117 -6.42 -7.46 -2.47
CA THR A 117 -7.80 -7.88 -2.18
C THR A 117 -8.16 -9.17 -2.95
N ALA A 118 -7.73 -9.31 -4.21
CA ALA A 118 -7.93 -10.55 -4.96
C ALA A 118 -7.06 -11.71 -4.44
N LEU A 119 -5.82 -11.44 -4.05
CA LEU A 119 -4.92 -12.41 -3.43
C LEU A 119 -5.46 -12.92 -2.08
N ASP A 120 -6.17 -12.08 -1.32
CA ASP A 120 -6.78 -12.47 -0.04
C ASP A 120 -7.90 -13.50 -0.20
N VAL A 121 -8.63 -13.45 -1.31
CA VAL A 121 -9.57 -14.51 -1.68
C VAL A 121 -8.84 -15.83 -1.89
N VAL A 122 -7.65 -15.79 -2.51
CA VAL A 122 -6.80 -16.98 -2.68
C VAL A 122 -6.28 -17.47 -1.33
N TYR A 123 -5.89 -16.58 -0.41
CA TYR A 123 -5.49 -16.97 0.94
C TYR A 123 -6.63 -17.68 1.68
N VAL A 124 -7.84 -17.09 1.70
CA VAL A 124 -9.00 -17.72 2.33
C VAL A 124 -9.28 -19.10 1.72
N GLY A 125 -9.27 -19.22 0.39
CA GLY A 125 -9.43 -20.49 -0.29
C GLY A 125 -8.35 -21.52 0.07
N GLY A 126 -7.09 -21.08 0.14
CA GLY A 126 -5.96 -21.90 0.59
C GLY A 126 -6.11 -22.37 2.04
N GLY A 127 -6.58 -21.50 2.93
CA GLY A 127 -6.87 -21.84 4.32
C GLY A 127 -8.02 -22.84 4.46
N VAL A 128 -9.09 -22.69 3.67
CA VAL A 128 -10.18 -23.68 3.58
C VAL A 128 -9.65 -25.03 3.11
N TYR A 129 -8.83 -25.05 2.06
CA TYR A 129 -8.19 -26.26 1.57
C TYR A 129 -7.31 -26.93 2.63
N LEU A 130 -6.47 -26.17 3.34
CA LEU A 130 -5.64 -26.68 4.42
C LEU A 130 -6.48 -27.27 5.56
N ASN A 131 -7.57 -26.59 5.94
CA ASN A 131 -8.46 -27.07 6.99
C ASN A 131 -9.12 -28.40 6.60
N GLN A 132 -9.71 -28.48 5.40
CA GLN A 132 -10.34 -29.71 4.88
C GLN A 132 -9.35 -30.86 4.73
N ARG A 133 -8.13 -30.58 4.24
CA ARG A 133 -7.07 -31.59 4.14
C ARG A 133 -6.64 -32.07 5.53
N GLY A 134 -6.59 -31.17 6.50
CA GLY A 134 -6.30 -31.50 7.90
C GLY A 134 -7.35 -32.41 8.51
N GLU A 135 -8.63 -32.17 8.23
CA GLU A 135 -9.73 -33.04 8.66
C GLU A 135 -9.61 -34.44 8.04
N ARG A 136 -9.40 -34.53 6.72
CA ARG A 136 -9.27 -35.83 6.01
C ARG A 136 -8.07 -36.67 6.45
N GLN A 137 -6.99 -36.03 6.89
CA GLN A 137 -5.75 -36.71 7.30
C GLN A 137 -5.60 -36.83 8.83
N ASP A 138 -6.60 -36.39 9.59
CA ASP A 138 -6.54 -36.18 11.04
C ASP A 138 -5.27 -35.45 11.51
N LYS A 139 -4.90 -34.38 10.79
CA LYS A 139 -3.73 -33.55 11.08
C LYS A 139 -4.17 -32.23 11.70
N ALA A 140 -4.16 -32.20 13.03
CA ALA A 140 -4.48 -31.01 13.83
C ALA A 140 -3.66 -29.76 13.40
N GLN A 141 -2.40 -29.94 13.00
CA GLN A 141 -1.56 -28.84 12.51
C GLN A 141 -2.13 -28.17 11.25
N LEU A 142 -2.59 -28.96 10.27
CA LEU A 142 -3.17 -28.43 9.03
C LEU A 142 -4.49 -27.72 9.29
N ARG A 143 -5.32 -28.24 10.21
CA ARG A 143 -6.55 -27.57 10.65
C ARG A 143 -6.26 -26.20 11.27
N GLY A 144 -5.32 -26.16 12.20
CA GLY A 144 -4.93 -24.92 12.89
C GLY A 144 -4.34 -23.89 11.93
N PHE A 145 -3.46 -24.31 11.03
CA PHE A 145 -2.90 -23.45 9.98
C PHE A 145 -3.98 -22.95 9.02
N GLY A 146 -4.90 -23.82 8.59
CA GLY A 146 -6.01 -23.44 7.72
C GLY A 146 -6.91 -22.37 8.36
N LYS A 147 -7.30 -22.56 9.62
CA LYS A 147 -8.10 -21.59 10.38
C LYS A 147 -7.39 -20.25 10.54
N ALA A 148 -6.08 -20.26 10.81
CA ALA A 148 -5.29 -19.04 10.91
C ALA A 148 -5.21 -18.30 9.57
N VAL A 149 -4.95 -19.02 8.47
CA VAL A 149 -4.87 -18.43 7.12
C VAL A 149 -6.24 -17.87 6.69
N ILE A 150 -7.35 -18.52 7.01
CA ILE A 150 -8.70 -17.97 6.78
C ILE A 150 -8.89 -16.66 7.53
N LEU A 151 -8.55 -16.63 8.84
CA LEU A 151 -8.70 -15.43 9.66
C LEU A 151 -7.86 -14.27 9.12
N GLN A 152 -6.59 -14.51 8.81
CA GLN A 152 -5.69 -13.49 8.26
C GLN A 152 -6.14 -13.03 6.88
N GLY A 153 -6.47 -13.95 5.98
CA GLY A 153 -6.99 -13.62 4.65
C GLY A 153 -8.29 -12.82 4.71
N ALA A 154 -9.21 -13.14 5.62
CA ALA A 154 -10.45 -12.38 5.79
C ALA A 154 -10.20 -10.95 6.30
N PHE A 155 -9.28 -10.79 7.26
CA PHE A 155 -8.88 -9.46 7.73
C PHE A 155 -8.22 -8.65 6.60
N LEU A 156 -7.25 -9.22 5.90
CA LEU A 156 -6.52 -8.55 4.82
C LEU A 156 -7.46 -8.18 3.66
N PHE A 157 -8.39 -9.06 3.29
CA PHE A 157 -9.41 -8.77 2.28
C PHE A 157 -10.21 -7.51 2.60
N LEU A 158 -10.67 -7.38 3.86
CA LEU A 158 -11.41 -6.20 4.31
C LEU A 158 -10.50 -4.97 4.35
N PHE A 159 -9.29 -5.12 4.89
CA PHE A 159 -8.31 -4.06 4.98
C PHE A 159 -7.96 -3.48 3.60
N ASP A 160 -7.55 -4.32 2.66
CA ASP A 160 -7.13 -3.93 1.33
C ASP A 160 -8.31 -3.40 0.50
N GLY A 161 -9.51 -3.97 0.66
CA GLY A 161 -10.73 -3.44 0.05
C GLY A 161 -11.08 -2.03 0.54
N VAL A 162 -10.97 -1.78 1.85
CA VAL A 162 -11.17 -0.45 2.44
C VAL A 162 -10.09 0.52 1.96
N MET A 163 -8.83 0.10 1.90
CA MET A 163 -7.73 0.93 1.41
C MET A 163 -7.91 1.29 -0.06
N TYR A 164 -8.31 0.32 -0.91
CA TYR A 164 -8.66 0.57 -2.30
C TYR A 164 -9.78 1.61 -2.41
N ALA A 165 -10.89 1.42 -1.67
CA ALA A 165 -12.03 2.33 -1.69
C ALA A 165 -11.64 3.74 -1.20
N ALA A 166 -10.81 3.85 -0.16
CA ALA A 166 -10.33 5.11 0.38
C ALA A 166 -9.46 5.86 -0.65
N HIS A 167 -8.49 5.18 -1.28
CA HIS A 167 -7.68 5.77 -2.34
C HIS A 167 -8.54 6.17 -3.54
N ARG A 168 -9.47 5.30 -3.99
CA ARG A 168 -10.36 5.61 -5.11
C ARG A 168 -11.25 6.81 -4.82
N THR A 169 -11.75 6.92 -3.60
CA THR A 169 -12.57 8.05 -3.14
C THR A 169 -11.74 9.33 -3.07
N HIS A 170 -10.50 9.25 -2.59
CA HIS A 170 -9.54 10.37 -2.59
C HIS A 170 -9.30 10.92 -4.00
N TYR A 171 -9.08 10.03 -4.98
CA TYR A 171 -8.96 10.42 -6.39
C TYR A 171 -10.22 11.12 -6.91
N ARG A 172 -11.41 10.53 -6.68
CA ARG A 172 -12.70 11.07 -7.17
C ARG A 172 -13.06 12.42 -6.55
N LYS A 173 -12.78 12.63 -5.26
CA LYS A 173 -13.05 13.92 -4.59
C LYS A 173 -12.22 15.07 -5.16
N ASN A 174 -11.08 14.76 -5.77
CA ASN A 174 -10.15 15.72 -6.34
C ASN A 174 -10.16 15.69 -7.88
N GLU A 175 -11.25 15.23 -8.50
CA GLU A 175 -11.33 15.07 -9.95
C GLU A 175 -11.11 16.38 -10.72
N SER A 176 -11.49 17.51 -10.13
CA SER A 176 -11.26 18.86 -10.69
C SER A 176 -9.78 19.16 -10.94
N LEU A 177 -8.86 18.62 -10.13
CA LEU A 177 -7.41 18.77 -10.36
C LEU A 177 -6.94 18.10 -11.66
N TRP A 178 -7.72 17.14 -12.17
CA TRP A 178 -7.33 16.31 -13.30
C TRP A 178 -8.11 16.61 -14.57
N LYS A 179 -9.23 17.33 -14.49
CA LYS A 179 -10.05 17.71 -15.65
C LYS A 179 -9.36 18.70 -16.59
N ASN A 180 -8.43 19.47 -16.06
CA ASN A 180 -7.72 20.52 -16.78
C ASN A 180 -6.28 20.10 -17.14
N LEU A 181 -6.06 18.80 -17.32
CA LEU A 181 -4.77 18.25 -17.72
C LEU A 181 -4.51 18.56 -19.20
N GLU A 182 -3.57 19.48 -19.47
CA GLU A 182 -3.13 19.84 -20.82
C GLU A 182 -1.68 19.38 -21.07
N PRO A 183 -1.28 19.11 -22.31
CA PRO A 183 0.12 18.86 -22.65
C PRO A 183 1.02 19.96 -22.10
N ALA A 184 2.18 19.59 -21.55
CA ALA A 184 3.18 20.56 -21.13
C ALA A 184 3.69 21.35 -22.36
N ASP A 185 3.88 22.67 -22.22
CA ASP A 185 4.14 23.57 -23.35
C ASP A 185 5.46 23.25 -24.11
N GLU A 186 6.39 22.50 -23.50
CA GLU A 186 7.73 22.26 -24.07
C GLU A 186 8.25 20.81 -23.92
N GLY A 187 7.39 19.78 -23.85
CA GLY A 187 7.91 18.40 -23.79
C GLY A 187 6.91 17.26 -23.60
N VAL A 188 7.44 16.08 -23.24
CA VAL A 188 6.66 14.89 -22.85
C VAL A 188 6.19 15.08 -21.41
N GLY A 189 4.94 15.51 -21.21
CA GLY A 189 4.35 15.69 -19.89
C GLY A 189 2.98 16.36 -19.95
N VAL A 190 2.32 16.48 -18.78
CA VAL A 190 0.99 17.08 -18.66
C VAL A 190 0.97 18.06 -17.48
N LYS A 191 0.39 19.25 -17.67
CA LYS A 191 0.21 20.30 -16.65
C LYS A 191 -1.26 20.45 -16.27
N VAL A 192 -1.53 20.89 -15.04
CA VAL A 192 -2.89 21.26 -14.61
C VAL A 192 -3.13 22.73 -14.97
N LYS A 193 -4.18 23.01 -15.73
CA LYS A 193 -4.64 24.37 -16.04
C LYS A 193 -5.60 24.87 -14.95
N PHE A 194 -5.31 26.06 -14.43
CA PHE A 194 -6.14 26.79 -13.49
C PHE A 194 -6.85 27.92 -14.23
#